data_AF-A0A7C0UA29-F1
#
_entry.id   AF-A0A7C0UA29-F1
#
_cell.length_a   1.000
_cell.length_b   1.000
_cell.length_c   1.000
_cell.angle_alpha   90.00
_cell.angle_beta   90.00
_cell.angle_gamma   90.00
#
_symmetry.space_group_name_H-M   'P 1'
#
loop_
_entity.id
_entity.type
_entity.pdbx_description
1 polymer ?
#
loop_
_entity_poly.entity_id
_entity_poly.type
_entity_poly.pdbx_seq_one_letter_code
_entity_poly.pdbx_strand_id
1 'polypeptide(L)' 'MARNKHVARKLRYARALKQNRTVPVFVRIKTNRRVMTNPKRRNWRRKRLKL' A
#
# COMPACT_ATOMS: atom_id res chain seq x y z
N MET A 1 -11.61 -9.58 -5.70
CA MET A 1 -12.31 -8.49 -4.96
C MET A 1 -13.74 -8.98 -4.72
N ALA A 2 -14.35 -8.78 -3.54
CA ALA A 2 -15.73 -9.29 -3.36
C ALA A 2 -16.70 -8.53 -4.27
N ARG A 3 -17.70 -9.25 -4.81
CA ARG A 3 -18.61 -8.79 -5.87
C ARG A 3 -19.49 -7.61 -5.42
N ASN A 4 -20.19 -7.75 -4.30
CA ASN A 4 -21.10 -6.73 -3.79
C ASN A 4 -20.45 -5.98 -2.62
N LYS A 5 -19.98 -4.75 -2.89
CA LYS A 5 -19.47 -3.83 -1.87
C LYS A 5 -19.90 -2.41 -2.19
N HIS A 6 -20.25 -1.65 -1.15
CA HIS A 6 -20.49 -0.22 -1.29
C HIS A 6 -19.28 0.50 -1.93
N VAL A 7 -19.55 1.48 -2.79
CA VAL A 7 -18.53 2.19 -3.59
C VAL A 7 -17.45 2.81 -2.71
N ALA A 8 -17.83 3.44 -1.60
CA ALA A 8 -16.88 4.03 -0.66
C ALA A 8 -15.86 3.00 -0.14
N ARG A 9 -16.32 1.80 0.21
CA ARG A 9 -15.46 0.72 0.69
C ARG A 9 -14.55 0.19 -0.44
N LYS A 10 -15.06 0.12 -1.68
CA LYS A 10 -14.28 -0.24 -2.88
C LYS A 10 -13.13 0.75 -3.09
N LEU A 11 -13.39 2.05 -2.98
CA LEU A 11 -12.37 3.10 -3.12
C LEU A 11 -11.31 3.02 -2.01
N ARG A 12 -11.71 2.77 -0.75
CA ARG A 12 -10.75 2.56 0.35
C ARG A 12 -9.84 1.37 0.09
N TYR A 13 -10.38 0.26 -0.42
CA TYR A 13 -9.55 -0.90 -0.82
C TYR A 13 -8.62 -0.58 -1.99
N ALA A 14 -9.09 0.14 -3.01
CA ALA A 14 -8.27 0.56 -4.15
C ALA A 14 -7.11 1.46 -3.71
N ARG A 15 -7.36 2.43 -2.82
CA ARG A 15 -6.32 3.27 -2.22
C ARG A 15 -5.32 2.44 -1.43
N ALA A 16 -5.79 1.51 -0.59
CA ALA A 16 -4.93 0.64 0.20
C ALA A 16 -4.09 -0.33 -0.65
N LEU A 17 -4.55 -0.68 -1.86
CA LEU A 17 -3.78 -1.42 -2.86
C LEU A 17 -2.69 -0.54 -3.48
N LYS A 18 -3.04 0.65 -3.96
CA LYS A 18 -2.08 1.61 -4.56
C LYS A 18 -0.95 2.01 -3.60
N GLN A 19 -1.25 2.11 -2.30
CA GLN A 19 -0.26 2.43 -1.26
C GLN A 19 0.73 1.27 -1.00
N ASN A 20 0.37 0.03 -1.33
CA ASN A 20 1.17 -1.16 -1.03
C ASN A 20 2.26 -1.42 -2.09
N ARG A 21 3.15 -0.45 -2.28
CA ARG A 21 4.26 -0.50 -3.25
C ARG A 21 5.61 -0.30 -2.57
N THR A 22 6.69 -0.73 -3.23
CA THR A 22 8.07 -0.45 -2.81
C THR A 22 8.44 1.01 -3.04
N VAL A 23 9.50 1.47 -2.38
CA VAL A 23 10.02 2.83 -2.56
C VAL A 23 10.61 2.96 -3.97
N PRO A 24 10.24 3.98 -4.76
CA PRO A 24 10.79 4.21 -6.09
C PRO A 24 12.32 4.34 -6.09
N VAL A 25 12.98 3.88 -7.15
CA VAL A 25 14.44 3.86 -7.26
C VAL A 25 15.05 5.26 -7.10
N PHE A 26 14.48 6.26 -7.77
CA PHE A 26 15.01 7.63 -7.70
C PHE A 26 14.99 8.21 -6.27
N VAL A 27 14.02 7.83 -5.43
CA VAL A 27 13.97 8.25 -4.02
C VAL A 27 15.09 7.61 -3.22
N ARG A 28 15.39 6.33 -3.50
CA ARG A 28 16.49 5.60 -2.85
C ARG A 28 17.84 6.23 -3.18
N ILE A 29 18.03 6.64 -4.44
CA ILE A 29 19.22 7.34 -4.90
C ILE A 29 19.32 8.72 -4.24
N LYS A 30 18.25 9.53 -4.32
CA LYS A 30 18.20 10.89 -3.73
C LYS A 30 18.48 10.91 -2.23
N THR A 31 18.09 9.86 -1.51
CA THR A 31 18.23 9.77 -0.05
C THR A 31 19.50 9.03 0.41
N ASN A 32 20.44 8.70 -0.50
CA ASN A 32 21.62 7.88 -0.18
C ASN A 32 21.26 6.63 0.63
N ARG A 33 20.23 5.95 0.17
CA ARG A 33 19.68 4.75 0.80
C ARG A 33 19.13 4.90 2.22
N ARG A 34 18.87 6.11 2.72
CA ARG A 34 18.21 6.31 4.02
C ARG A 34 16.76 5.81 4.02
N VAL A 35 16.05 5.91 2.90
CA VAL A 35 14.66 5.45 2.76
C VAL A 35 14.59 4.21 1.89
N MET A 36 14.76 3.03 2.49
CA MET A 36 14.72 1.73 1.78
C MET A 36 13.35 1.08 1.73
N THR A 37 12.58 1.19 2.81
CA THR A 37 11.33 0.45 2.98
C THR A 37 10.15 1.40 3.09
N ASN A 38 9.01 0.97 2.56
CA ASN A 38 7.75 1.68 2.75
C ASN A 38 7.10 1.16 4.05
N PRO A 39 6.98 1.98 5.11
CA PRO A 39 6.41 1.55 6.39
C PRO A 39 4.92 1.18 6.28
N LYS A 40 4.22 1.67 5.26
CA LYS A 40 2.81 1.35 4.98
C LYS A 40 2.64 0.11 4.10
N ARG A 41 3.74 -0.54 3.66
CA ARG A 41 3.69 -1.82 2.95
C ARG A 41 3.11 -2.88 3.88
N ARG A 42 2.18 -3.69 3.37
CA ARG A 42 1.56 -4.79 4.12
C ARG A 42 1.42 -6.03 3.28
N ASN A 43 1.30 -7.16 3.96
CA ASN A 43 0.89 -8.42 3.37
C ASN A 43 -0.52 -8.76 3.86
N TRP A 44 -1.40 -9.19 2.95
CA TRP A 44 -2.79 -9.54 3.25
C TRP A 44 -2.91 -10.72 4.23
N ARG A 45 -1.91 -11.62 4.27
CA ARG A 45 -1.85 -12.71 5.24
C ARG A 45 -1.44 -12.25 6.63
N ARG A 46 -0.54 -11.27 6.73
CA ARG A 46 0.03 -10.82 8.01
C ARG A 46 -0.79 -9.73 8.70
N LYS A 47 -1.35 -8.78 7.94
CA LYS A 47 -2.10 -7.63 8.47
C LYS A 47 -3.38 -7.40 7.70
N ARG A 48 -4.52 -7.59 8.37
CA ARG A 48 -5.85 -7.33 7.82
C ARG A 48 -6.17 -5.83 7.81
N LEU A 49 -6.94 -5.41 6.81
CA LEU A 49 -7.46 -4.05 6.72
C LEU A 49 -8.73 -3.93 7.57
N LYS A 50 -8.71 -3.04 8.58
CA LYS A 50 -9.89 -2.66 9.35
C LYS A 50 -10.58 -1.49 8.62
N LEU A 51 -11.46 -1.79 7.65
CA LEU A 51 -12.09 -0.84 6.69
C LEU A 51 -13.58 -1.07 6.47
#